data_AF-A0A2M7C785-F1
#
_entry.id   AF-A0A2M7C785-F1
#
_cell.length_a   1.000
_cell.length_b   1.000
_cell.length_c   1.000
_cell.angle_alpha   90.00
_cell.angle_beta   90.00
_cell.angle_gamma   90.00
#
_symmetry.space_group_name_H-M   'P 1'
#
loop_
_entity.id
_entity.type
_entity.pdbx_description
1 polymer ?
#
loop_
_entity_poly.entity_id
_entity_poly.type
_entity_poly.pdbx_seq_one_letter_code
_entity_poly.pdbx_strand_id
1 'polypeptide(L)'
;MRKTIFAAGYFGYGNFGDELILALFTRRMKAWRVRHIPRMKTKPLSLITSIANADAVVFPGGSVFQDETSSLSLLFYSTVICAAALLSKPVFLIDSGFEIRRSFNKAVLKQVLKLASFISVRDGASYALLRSLGLRPFKSADCAFSLQNFRCRKLVPPKTIGVIPRGKGRGLRDAIASCRRKWPGSEFKFAVLSPKDMPEARHLAGGKYPALIETLSQAECFFAGCDFFILMPYHSLVLAELAGADYEAVAYSAKTMNFLQETGPVRNKRAELPRIAEECAFQIFVNLLKDKLKP
;
A
#
# COMPACT_ATOMS: atom_id res chain seq x y z
N MET A 1 4.01 -32.05 4.45
CA MET A 1 4.19 -31.11 3.31
C MET A 1 4.00 -29.67 3.80
N ARG A 2 4.77 -28.71 3.27
CA ARG A 2 4.62 -27.29 3.63
C ARG A 2 3.29 -26.76 3.08
N LYS A 3 2.43 -26.26 3.97
CA LYS A 3 1.13 -25.68 3.63
C LYS A 3 1.29 -24.50 2.65
N THR A 4 0.38 -24.37 1.69
CA THR A 4 0.39 -23.36 0.62
C THR A 4 -0.54 -22.21 0.96
N ILE A 5 -0.05 -20.98 0.82
CA ILE A 5 -0.83 -19.75 1.03
C ILE A 5 -0.96 -19.04 -0.31
N PHE A 6 -2.19 -18.75 -0.72
CA PHE A 6 -2.44 -17.95 -1.91
C PHE A 6 -2.54 -16.46 -1.54
N ALA A 7 -1.56 -15.68 -1.96
CA ALA A 7 -1.54 -14.23 -1.81
C ALA A 7 -2.31 -13.57 -2.96
N ALA A 8 -3.47 -12.99 -2.64
CA ALA A 8 -4.34 -12.29 -3.57
C ALA A 8 -4.13 -10.77 -3.46
N GLY A 9 -3.96 -10.09 -4.60
CA GLY A 9 -3.69 -8.66 -4.61
C GLY A 9 -3.56 -8.06 -6.00
N TYR A 10 -3.05 -6.83 -6.08
CA TYR A 10 -2.79 -6.12 -7.34
C TYR A 10 -1.31 -6.25 -7.75
N PHE A 11 -0.86 -7.48 -7.98
CA PHE A 11 0.55 -7.79 -8.27
C PHE A 11 0.83 -7.97 -9.77
N GLY A 12 2.07 -7.73 -10.20
CA GLY A 12 2.52 -7.87 -11.59
C GLY A 12 2.15 -6.69 -12.51
N TYR A 13 1.79 -5.55 -11.93
CA TYR A 13 1.46 -4.32 -12.68
C TYR A 13 2.60 -3.29 -12.65
N GLY A 14 3.71 -3.58 -11.96
CA GLY A 14 4.85 -2.67 -11.84
C GLY A 14 4.55 -1.47 -10.96
N ASN A 15 3.66 -1.62 -9.97
CA ASN A 15 3.46 -0.61 -8.94
C ASN A 15 4.33 -0.98 -7.74
N PHE A 16 5.39 -0.20 -7.51
CA PHE A 16 6.34 -0.41 -6.43
C PHE A 16 5.69 -0.76 -5.09
N GLY A 17 4.60 -0.05 -4.72
CA GLY A 17 3.93 -0.28 -3.45
C GLY A 17 3.31 -1.69 -3.33
N ASP A 18 2.59 -2.12 -4.36
CA ASP A 18 1.95 -3.45 -4.37
C ASP A 18 3.00 -4.58 -4.47
N GLU A 19 4.07 -4.38 -5.25
CA GLU A 19 5.17 -5.33 -5.34
C GLU A 19 5.96 -5.42 -4.02
N LEU A 20 6.16 -4.29 -3.33
CA LEU A 20 6.81 -4.22 -2.02
C LEU A 20 6.00 -4.99 -0.97
N ILE A 21 4.68 -4.79 -0.92
CA ILE A 21 3.77 -5.52 -0.02
C ILE A 21 3.92 -7.04 -0.22
N LEU A 22 3.89 -7.51 -1.48
CA LEU A 22 4.05 -8.93 -1.79
C LEU A 22 5.42 -9.47 -1.37
N ALA A 23 6.50 -8.71 -1.62
CA ALA A 23 7.85 -9.08 -1.25
C ALA A 23 8.01 -9.20 0.28
N LEU A 24 7.50 -8.22 1.03
CA LEU A 24 7.52 -8.22 2.49
C LEU A 24 6.73 -9.38 3.08
N PHE A 25 5.52 -9.60 2.58
CA PHE A 25 4.68 -10.72 3.01
C PHE A 25 5.36 -12.06 2.75
N THR A 26 5.88 -12.27 1.54
CA THR A 26 6.59 -13.51 1.17
C THR A 26 7.81 -13.74 2.05
N ARG A 27 8.57 -12.67 2.36
CA ARG A 27 9.74 -12.72 3.24
C ARG A 27 9.40 -13.10 4.68
N ARG A 28 8.25 -12.68 5.21
CA ARG A 28 7.80 -13.02 6.58
C ARG A 28 7.14 -14.39 6.65
N MET A 29 6.52 -14.85 5.57
CA MET A 29 5.84 -16.14 5.48
C MET A 29 6.77 -17.32 5.14
N LYS A 30 8.04 -17.28 5.56
CA LYS A 30 9.06 -18.32 5.29
C LYS A 30 8.76 -19.72 5.84
N ALA A 31 7.72 -19.89 6.67
CA ALA A 31 7.23 -21.20 7.08
C ALA A 31 6.16 -21.79 6.14
N TRP A 32 5.59 -21.01 5.21
CA TRP A 32 4.55 -21.44 4.26
C TRP A 32 4.91 -21.21 2.79
N ARG A 33 4.44 -22.06 1.88
CA ARG A 33 4.68 -21.85 0.45
C ARG A 33 3.74 -20.77 -0.06
N VAL A 34 4.23 -19.54 -0.21
CA VAL A 34 3.43 -18.44 -0.76
C VAL A 34 3.37 -18.56 -2.28
N ARG A 35 2.17 -18.53 -2.84
CA ARG A 35 1.91 -18.45 -4.28
C ARG A 35 1.07 -17.22 -4.59
N HIS A 36 1.28 -16.60 -5.73
CA HIS A 36 0.48 -15.48 -6.22
C HIS A 36 0.34 -15.58 -7.74
N ILE A 37 -0.62 -14.84 -8.32
CA ILE A 37 -0.78 -14.75 -9.78
C ILE A 37 -0.54 -13.30 -10.22
N PRO A 38 0.54 -13.04 -10.99
CA PRO A 38 0.72 -11.73 -11.63
C PRO A 38 -0.45 -11.42 -12.56
N ARG A 39 -0.99 -10.19 -12.43
CA ARG A 39 -2.15 -9.70 -13.18
C ARG A 39 -3.36 -10.64 -13.07
N MET A 40 -3.65 -11.10 -11.86
CA MET A 40 -4.69 -12.09 -11.53
C MET A 40 -6.04 -11.88 -12.24
N LYS A 41 -6.46 -10.62 -12.44
CA LYS A 41 -7.70 -10.26 -13.15
C LYS A 41 -7.80 -10.82 -14.58
N THR A 42 -6.66 -11.11 -15.22
CA THR A 42 -6.63 -11.63 -16.59
C THR A 42 -6.54 -13.16 -16.64
N LYS A 43 -6.56 -13.86 -15.50
CA LYS A 43 -6.33 -15.31 -15.40
C LYS A 43 -7.35 -16.01 -14.49
N PRO A 44 -8.66 -16.01 -14.85
CA PRO A 44 -9.72 -16.54 -13.99
C PRO A 44 -9.60 -18.05 -13.72
N LEU A 45 -9.19 -18.85 -14.72
CA LEU A 45 -8.98 -20.29 -14.54
C LEU A 45 -7.83 -20.58 -13.58
N SER A 46 -6.71 -19.88 -13.73
CA SER A 46 -5.55 -20.00 -12.83
C SER A 46 -5.90 -19.55 -11.41
N LEU A 47 -6.78 -18.55 -11.27
CA LEU A 47 -7.26 -18.07 -9.98
C LEU A 47 -8.00 -19.19 -9.22
N ILE A 48 -9.01 -19.80 -9.84
CA ILE A 48 -9.81 -20.86 -9.20
C ILE A 48 -8.91 -22.05 -8.81
N THR A 49 -8.04 -22.48 -9.73
CA THR A 49 -7.11 -23.59 -9.43
C THR A 49 -6.11 -23.23 -8.34
N SER A 50 -5.65 -21.98 -8.26
CA SER A 50 -4.74 -21.53 -7.19
C SER A 50 -5.43 -21.50 -5.83
N ILE A 51 -6.70 -21.09 -5.77
CA ILE A 51 -7.49 -21.13 -4.53
C ILE A 51 -7.73 -22.58 -4.09
N ALA A 52 -8.15 -23.46 -5.02
CA ALA A 52 -8.42 -24.87 -4.71
C ALA A 52 -7.19 -25.60 -4.15
N ASN A 53 -6.02 -25.33 -4.73
CA ASN A 53 -4.74 -25.92 -4.32
C ASN A 53 -4.06 -25.24 -3.13
N ALA A 54 -4.63 -24.16 -2.61
CA ALA A 54 -4.11 -23.49 -1.42
C ALA A 54 -4.76 -24.04 -0.14
N ASP A 55 -4.07 -23.89 0.97
CA ASP A 55 -4.60 -24.16 2.30
C ASP A 55 -5.29 -22.92 2.90
N ALA A 56 -4.90 -21.71 2.50
CA ALA A 56 -5.55 -20.46 2.88
C ALA A 56 -5.37 -19.37 1.80
N VAL A 57 -6.25 -18.37 1.81
CA VAL A 57 -6.15 -17.17 0.96
C VAL A 57 -5.86 -15.96 1.83
N VAL A 58 -4.88 -15.15 1.44
CA VAL A 58 -4.45 -13.96 2.18
C VAL A 58 -4.40 -12.76 1.26
N PHE A 59 -4.96 -11.64 1.70
CA PHE A 59 -4.77 -10.32 1.11
C PHE A 59 -3.75 -9.57 1.98
N PRO A 60 -2.47 -9.48 1.58
CA PRO A 60 -1.39 -9.05 2.47
C PRO A 60 -1.23 -7.53 2.60
N GLY A 61 -2.28 -6.75 2.28
CA GLY A 61 -2.25 -5.30 2.31
C GLY A 61 -2.83 -4.64 1.06
N GLY A 62 -2.58 -3.34 0.93
CA GLY A 62 -3.00 -2.54 -0.22
C GLY A 62 -4.47 -2.15 -0.18
N SER A 63 -4.96 -1.58 -1.29
CA SER A 63 -6.34 -1.05 -1.39
C SER A 63 -7.07 -1.65 -2.58
N VAL A 64 -7.21 -2.98 -2.58
CA VAL A 64 -7.87 -3.70 -3.66
C VAL A 64 -9.40 -3.53 -3.66
N PHE A 65 -9.97 -3.24 -2.48
CA PHE A 65 -11.39 -2.94 -2.26
C PHE A 65 -11.63 -1.42 -2.29
N GLN A 66 -11.90 -0.90 -3.48
CA GLN A 66 -12.22 0.52 -3.70
C GLN A 66 -13.26 0.69 -4.80
N ASP A 67 -13.93 1.85 -4.81
CA ASP A 67 -14.87 2.23 -5.86
C ASP A 67 -14.71 3.67 -6.36
N GLU A 68 -13.50 4.25 -6.21
CA GLU A 68 -13.21 5.61 -6.70
C GLU A 68 -13.37 5.71 -8.23
N THR A 69 -12.89 4.70 -8.97
CA THR A 69 -12.98 4.68 -10.44
C THR A 69 -14.09 3.77 -10.96
N SER A 70 -14.30 2.60 -10.34
CA SER A 70 -15.37 1.67 -10.71
C SER A 70 -15.62 0.63 -9.61
N SER A 71 -16.82 0.03 -9.60
CA SER A 71 -17.13 -1.11 -8.72
C SER A 71 -16.44 -2.41 -9.14
N LEU A 72 -15.88 -2.48 -10.37
CA LEU A 72 -15.35 -3.73 -10.95
C LEU A 72 -14.22 -4.32 -10.11
N SER A 73 -13.34 -3.48 -9.53
CA SER A 73 -12.26 -3.99 -8.68
C SER A 73 -12.81 -4.64 -7.43
N LEU A 74 -13.72 -3.95 -6.72
CA LEU A 74 -14.35 -4.46 -5.51
C LEU A 74 -15.10 -5.76 -5.77
N LEU A 75 -15.91 -5.82 -6.84
CA LEU A 75 -16.66 -7.02 -7.19
C LEU A 75 -15.72 -8.18 -7.53
N PHE A 76 -14.68 -7.94 -8.33
CA PHE A 76 -13.69 -8.97 -8.65
C PHE A 76 -13.01 -9.54 -7.40
N TYR A 77 -12.53 -8.71 -6.47
CA TYR A 77 -11.89 -9.25 -5.26
C TYR A 77 -12.91 -9.85 -4.28
N SER A 78 -14.17 -9.44 -4.36
CA SER A 78 -15.26 -10.09 -3.62
C SER A 78 -15.48 -11.53 -4.09
N THR A 79 -15.41 -11.80 -5.40
CA THR A 79 -15.54 -13.18 -5.91
C THR A 79 -14.39 -14.08 -5.47
N VAL A 80 -13.18 -13.54 -5.26
CA VAL A 80 -12.04 -14.29 -4.71
C VAL A 80 -12.34 -14.78 -3.29
N ILE A 81 -12.90 -13.91 -2.44
CA ILE A 81 -13.30 -14.28 -1.07
C ILE A 81 -14.41 -15.32 -1.10
N CYS A 82 -15.44 -15.12 -1.92
CA CYS A 82 -16.54 -16.08 -2.05
C CYS A 82 -16.05 -17.45 -2.56
N ALA A 83 -15.17 -17.48 -3.56
CA ALA A 83 -14.60 -18.73 -4.08
C ALA A 83 -13.77 -19.47 -3.03
N ALA A 84 -12.98 -18.74 -2.23
CA ALA A 84 -12.24 -19.32 -1.12
C ALA A 84 -13.18 -19.91 -0.06
N ALA A 85 -14.24 -19.18 0.31
CA ALA A 85 -15.24 -19.67 1.27
C ALA A 85 -15.99 -20.90 0.77
N LEU A 86 -16.39 -20.93 -0.51
CA LEU A 86 -17.03 -22.10 -1.15
C LEU A 86 -16.13 -23.34 -1.12
N LEU A 87 -14.82 -23.15 -1.26
CA LEU A 87 -13.82 -24.21 -1.17
C LEU A 87 -13.32 -24.46 0.26
N SER A 88 -14.01 -23.91 1.26
CA SER A 88 -13.68 -24.02 2.70
C SER A 88 -12.25 -23.58 3.03
N LYS A 89 -11.71 -22.60 2.27
CA LYS A 89 -10.39 -22.02 2.51
C LYS A 89 -10.53 -20.81 3.43
N PRO A 90 -9.84 -20.77 4.60
CA PRO A 90 -9.85 -19.59 5.45
C PRO A 90 -9.25 -18.40 4.71
N VAL A 91 -9.91 -17.24 4.85
CA VAL A 91 -9.51 -15.98 4.21
C VAL A 91 -9.03 -14.99 5.26
N PHE A 92 -7.88 -14.36 5.01
CA PHE A 92 -7.32 -13.33 5.88
C PHE A 92 -7.09 -12.05 5.08
N LEU A 93 -7.53 -10.92 5.62
CA LEU A 93 -7.21 -9.60 5.10
C LEU A 93 -6.30 -8.93 6.12
N ILE A 94 -5.10 -8.57 5.70
CA ILE A 94 -4.10 -7.95 6.55
C ILE A 94 -3.84 -6.55 6.00
N ASP A 95 -3.74 -5.57 6.88
CA ASP A 95 -3.30 -4.19 6.63
C ASP A 95 -3.98 -3.54 5.42
N SER A 96 -5.24 -3.92 5.20
CA SER A 96 -5.98 -3.57 3.99
C SER A 96 -6.62 -2.19 4.16
N GLY A 97 -6.49 -1.34 3.14
CA GLY A 97 -7.21 -0.07 3.04
C GLY A 97 -8.53 -0.25 2.28
N PHE A 98 -9.58 0.44 2.74
CA PHE A 98 -10.93 0.40 2.16
C PHE A 98 -11.41 1.80 1.77
N GLU A 99 -11.71 2.01 0.49
CA GLU A 99 -12.17 3.29 -0.05
C GLU A 99 -13.49 3.09 -0.80
N ILE A 100 -14.58 2.97 -0.04
CA ILE A 100 -15.88 2.58 -0.60
C ILE A 100 -16.90 3.66 -0.29
N ARG A 101 -17.36 4.33 -1.35
CA ARG A 101 -18.33 5.43 -1.29
C ARG A 101 -19.74 4.93 -1.55
N ARG A 102 -19.94 4.03 -2.50
CA ARG A 102 -21.27 3.61 -2.98
C ARG A 102 -21.95 2.67 -1.99
N SER A 103 -23.21 2.94 -1.66
CA SER A 103 -23.99 2.16 -0.69
C SER A 103 -24.14 0.68 -1.08
N PHE A 104 -24.36 0.39 -2.37
CA PHE A 104 -24.41 -0.98 -2.88
C PHE A 104 -23.10 -1.74 -2.60
N ASN A 105 -21.96 -1.12 -2.91
CA ASN A 105 -20.64 -1.73 -2.67
C ASN A 105 -20.36 -1.96 -1.18
N LYS A 106 -20.82 -1.04 -0.30
CA LYS A 106 -20.75 -1.23 1.15
C LYS A 106 -21.56 -2.45 1.61
N ALA A 107 -22.76 -2.66 1.05
CA ALA A 107 -23.58 -3.82 1.37
C ALA A 107 -22.93 -5.14 0.90
N VAL A 108 -22.41 -5.17 -0.33
CA VAL A 108 -21.64 -6.33 -0.84
C VAL A 108 -20.44 -6.61 0.05
N LEU A 109 -19.62 -5.58 0.33
CA LEU A 109 -18.45 -5.70 1.17
C LEU A 109 -18.79 -6.27 2.55
N LYS A 110 -19.84 -5.76 3.19
CA LYS A 110 -20.29 -6.25 4.50
C LYS A 110 -20.55 -7.75 4.50
N GLN A 111 -21.25 -8.27 3.50
CA GLN A 111 -21.58 -9.70 3.45
C GLN A 111 -20.35 -10.54 3.15
N VAL A 112 -19.52 -10.10 2.21
CA VAL A 112 -18.32 -10.83 1.79
C VAL A 112 -17.29 -10.89 2.91
N LEU A 113 -17.05 -9.77 3.62
CA LEU A 113 -16.06 -9.73 4.69
C LEU A 113 -16.45 -10.54 5.94
N LYS A 114 -17.73 -10.89 6.13
CA LYS A 114 -18.13 -11.85 7.18
C LYS A 114 -17.55 -13.25 6.95
N LEU A 115 -17.16 -13.59 5.72
CA LEU A 115 -16.53 -14.86 5.38
C LEU A 115 -15.03 -14.88 5.73
N ALA A 116 -14.44 -13.73 6.06
CA ALA A 116 -13.04 -13.65 6.45
C ALA A 116 -12.82 -14.15 7.88
N SER A 117 -11.77 -14.92 8.07
CA SER A 117 -11.32 -15.40 9.39
C SER A 117 -10.64 -14.31 10.21
N PHE A 118 -10.04 -13.32 9.55
CA PHE A 118 -9.42 -12.16 10.19
C PHE A 118 -9.39 -10.98 9.24
N ILE A 119 -9.54 -9.78 9.79
CA ILE A 119 -9.45 -8.52 9.04
C ILE A 119 -8.64 -7.54 9.89
N SER A 120 -7.48 -7.09 9.40
CA SER A 120 -6.82 -5.89 9.88
C SER A 120 -6.81 -4.79 8.83
N VAL A 121 -6.84 -3.55 9.30
CA VAL A 121 -6.91 -2.34 8.46
C VAL A 121 -5.82 -1.36 8.83
N ARG A 122 -5.16 -0.78 7.82
CA ARG A 122 -4.00 0.08 8.03
C ARG A 122 -4.33 1.51 8.47
N ASP A 123 -5.49 2.04 8.10
CA ASP A 123 -5.87 3.44 8.32
C ASP A 123 -7.21 3.58 9.06
N GLY A 124 -7.39 4.69 9.75
CA GLY A 124 -8.47 4.94 10.70
C GLY A 124 -9.79 5.13 9.99
N ALA A 125 -9.77 5.69 8.78
CA ALA A 125 -10.94 5.77 7.92
C ALA A 125 -11.46 4.37 7.54
N SER A 126 -10.56 3.46 7.16
CA SER A 126 -10.91 2.06 6.90
C SER A 126 -11.47 1.36 8.15
N TYR A 127 -10.88 1.62 9.32
CA TYR A 127 -11.38 1.11 10.60
C TYR A 127 -12.79 1.60 10.89
N ALA A 128 -13.04 2.91 10.82
CA ALA A 128 -14.35 3.52 11.04
C ALA A 128 -15.39 3.01 10.04
N LEU A 129 -15.02 2.90 8.76
CA LEU A 129 -15.90 2.36 7.71
C LEU A 129 -16.36 0.94 8.05
N LEU A 130 -15.44 0.02 8.32
CA LEU A 130 -15.82 -1.37 8.62
C LEU A 130 -16.61 -1.48 9.93
N ARG A 131 -16.28 -0.67 10.96
CA ARG A 131 -17.07 -0.57 12.18
C ARG A 131 -18.51 -0.12 11.91
N SER A 132 -18.71 0.88 11.05
CA SER A 132 -20.06 1.34 10.66
C SER A 132 -20.86 0.28 9.91
N LEU A 133 -20.20 -0.70 9.28
CA LEU A 133 -20.85 -1.84 8.64
C LEU A 133 -21.18 -2.97 9.62
N GLY A 134 -20.83 -2.82 10.90
CA GLY A 134 -21.02 -3.82 11.95
C GLY A 134 -19.95 -4.92 11.96
N LEU A 135 -18.81 -4.70 11.29
CA LEU A 135 -17.66 -5.59 11.35
C LEU A 135 -16.73 -5.21 12.50
N ARG A 136 -15.82 -6.12 12.88
CA ARG A 136 -14.87 -5.92 13.98
C ARG A 136 -13.41 -6.08 13.48
N PRO A 137 -12.91 -5.14 12.65
CA PRO A 137 -11.53 -5.22 12.21
C PRO A 137 -10.55 -4.94 13.35
N PHE A 138 -9.32 -5.41 13.21
CA PHE A 138 -8.18 -4.97 14.02
C PHE A 138 -7.52 -3.73 13.40
N LYS A 139 -7.24 -2.70 14.19
CA LYS A 139 -6.53 -1.50 13.72
C LYS A 139 -5.03 -1.80 13.68
N SER A 140 -4.45 -1.73 12.48
CA SER A 140 -3.04 -1.98 12.18
C SER A 140 -2.43 -0.73 11.52
N ALA A 141 -1.26 -0.89 10.91
CA ALA A 141 -0.64 0.02 9.96
C ALA A 141 -0.26 -0.71 8.66
N ASP A 142 0.24 0.02 7.67
CA ASP A 142 0.69 -0.59 6.41
C ASP A 142 1.92 -1.47 6.64
N CYS A 143 1.99 -2.64 6.00
CA CYS A 143 3.08 -3.60 6.22
C CYS A 143 4.47 -3.05 5.84
N ALA A 144 4.54 -2.00 5.04
CA ALA A 144 5.79 -1.29 4.78
C ALA A 144 6.42 -0.70 6.04
N PHE A 145 5.66 -0.41 7.11
CA PHE A 145 6.23 0.01 8.40
C PHE A 145 7.01 -1.09 9.13
N SER A 146 6.96 -2.34 8.67
CA SER A 146 7.84 -3.43 9.15
C SER A 146 9.29 -3.29 8.65
N LEU A 147 9.56 -2.37 7.71
CA LEU A 147 10.90 -2.08 7.22
C LEU A 147 11.78 -1.45 8.31
N GLN A 148 13.09 -1.63 8.16
CA GLN A 148 14.04 -0.87 8.96
C GLN A 148 14.02 0.59 8.52
N ASN A 149 14.10 1.49 9.49
CA ASN A 149 14.26 2.91 9.19
C ASN A 149 15.56 3.11 8.42
N PHE A 150 15.51 3.95 7.40
CA PHE A 150 16.69 4.40 6.65
C PHE A 150 16.82 5.92 6.80
N ARG A 151 17.87 6.50 6.23
CA ARG A 151 18.13 7.94 6.38
C ARG A 151 17.97 8.65 5.04
N CYS A 152 17.40 9.85 5.08
CA CYS A 152 17.55 10.84 4.03
C CYS A 152 18.51 11.96 4.49
N ARG A 153 18.98 12.78 3.55
CA ARG A 153 19.66 14.03 3.91
C ARG A 153 18.62 15.04 4.41
N LYS A 154 19.06 15.97 5.25
CA LYS A 154 18.25 17.09 5.75
C LYS A 154 19.09 18.34 5.76
N LEU A 155 18.98 19.12 4.70
CA LEU A 155 19.65 20.42 4.57
C LEU A 155 18.59 21.52 4.58
N VAL A 156 18.88 22.60 5.32
CA VAL A 156 18.04 23.79 5.36
C VAL A 156 18.93 25.00 5.01
N PRO A 157 18.73 25.67 3.87
CA PRO A 157 17.78 25.34 2.80
C PRO A 157 18.16 24.04 2.04
N PRO A 158 17.19 23.32 1.44
CA PRO A 158 17.46 22.11 0.67
C PRO A 158 18.25 22.43 -0.60
N LYS A 159 19.28 21.65 -0.91
CA LYS A 159 20.01 21.73 -2.19
C LYS A 159 19.35 20.87 -3.26
N THR A 160 18.76 19.75 -2.86
CA THR A 160 18.06 18.83 -3.77
C THR A 160 16.65 18.53 -3.26
N ILE A 161 15.65 18.74 -4.12
CA ILE A 161 14.24 18.44 -3.85
C ILE A 161 13.82 17.22 -4.68
N GLY A 162 13.42 16.14 -4.00
CA GLY A 162 12.90 14.94 -4.64
C GLY A 162 11.41 15.06 -4.94
N VAL A 163 10.99 14.74 -6.16
CA VAL A 163 9.58 14.79 -6.57
C VAL A 163 9.14 13.41 -7.03
N ILE A 164 8.08 12.89 -6.40
CA ILE A 164 7.43 11.63 -6.78
C ILE A 164 5.96 11.92 -7.14
N PRO A 165 5.65 12.13 -8.44
CA PRO A 165 4.31 12.51 -8.88
C PRO A 165 3.38 11.30 -9.04
N ARG A 166 2.09 11.58 -9.20
CA ARG A 166 1.06 10.60 -9.56
C ARG A 166 0.02 11.19 -10.52
N GLY A 167 -0.04 10.69 -11.74
CA GLY A 167 -0.87 11.28 -12.80
C GLY A 167 -0.67 12.80 -12.93
N LYS A 168 -1.64 13.52 -13.51
CA LYS A 168 -1.56 14.98 -13.72
C LYS A 168 -1.63 15.82 -12.44
N GLY A 169 -1.85 15.20 -11.27
CA GLY A 169 -1.87 15.80 -9.94
C GLY A 169 -2.26 17.28 -9.81
N ARG A 170 -3.53 17.57 -9.48
CA ARG A 170 -3.94 18.93 -9.08
C ARG A 170 -3.08 19.40 -7.90
N GLY A 171 -2.50 20.59 -8.00
CA GLY A 171 -1.64 21.18 -6.96
C GLY A 171 -0.15 20.80 -7.02
N LEU A 172 0.25 19.80 -7.83
CA LEU A 172 1.67 19.43 -7.91
C LEU A 172 2.54 20.55 -8.52
N ARG A 173 2.05 21.20 -9.58
CA ARG A 173 2.74 22.33 -10.22
C ARG A 173 2.86 23.51 -9.26
N ASP A 174 1.84 23.74 -8.45
CA ASP A 174 1.82 24.81 -7.45
C ASP A 174 2.82 24.53 -6.32
N ALA A 175 2.90 23.28 -5.83
CA ALA A 175 3.90 22.86 -4.85
C ALA A 175 5.34 23.03 -5.39
N ILE A 176 5.59 22.60 -6.64
CA ILE A 176 6.88 22.80 -7.30
C ILE A 176 7.19 24.29 -7.45
N ALA A 177 6.23 25.11 -7.91
CA ALA A 177 6.42 26.54 -8.06
C ALA A 177 6.67 27.25 -6.72
N SER A 178 5.96 26.84 -5.66
CA SER A 178 6.15 27.33 -4.30
C SER A 178 7.57 27.01 -3.79
N CYS A 179 8.02 25.76 -3.94
CA CYS A 179 9.38 25.36 -3.59
C CYS A 179 10.43 26.11 -4.41
N ARG A 180 10.23 26.34 -5.71
CA ARG A 180 11.14 27.13 -6.55
C ARG A 180 11.25 28.59 -6.10
N ARG A 181 10.14 29.22 -5.71
CA ARG A 181 10.16 30.58 -5.16
C ARG A 181 10.87 30.64 -3.81
N LYS A 182 10.62 29.64 -2.96
CA LYS A 182 11.21 29.58 -1.62
C LYS A 182 12.71 29.24 -1.64
N TRP A 183 13.13 28.39 -2.58
CA TRP A 183 14.50 27.91 -2.73
C TRP A 183 14.93 27.89 -4.20
N PRO A 184 15.26 29.06 -4.78
CA PRO A 184 15.54 29.19 -6.22
C PRO A 184 16.80 28.45 -6.69
N GLY A 185 17.73 28.14 -5.78
CA GLY A 185 18.96 27.39 -6.08
C GLY A 185 18.85 25.87 -5.97
N SER A 186 17.69 25.33 -5.60
CA SER A 186 17.54 23.88 -5.40
C SER A 186 17.40 23.13 -6.72
N GLU A 187 18.12 22.00 -6.85
CA GLU A 187 17.94 21.05 -7.94
C GLU A 187 16.71 20.17 -7.68
N PHE A 188 15.88 19.94 -8.71
CA PHE A 188 14.75 19.02 -8.62
C PHE A 188 15.09 17.67 -9.25
N LYS A 189 14.97 16.59 -8.49
CA LYS A 189 15.12 15.20 -8.96
C LYS A 189 13.78 14.51 -8.99
N PHE A 190 13.50 13.78 -10.06
CA PHE A 190 12.20 13.13 -10.27
C PHE A 190 12.35 11.61 -10.23
N ALA A 191 11.41 10.96 -9.55
CA ALA A 191 11.27 9.51 -9.60
C ALA A 191 9.79 9.10 -9.65
N VAL A 192 9.50 7.90 -10.11
CA VAL A 192 8.15 7.34 -10.15
C VAL A 192 8.11 5.96 -9.51
N LEU A 193 7.00 5.66 -8.85
CA LEU A 193 6.71 4.35 -8.25
C LEU A 193 5.94 3.42 -9.19
N SER A 194 5.59 3.89 -10.39
CA SER A 194 4.92 3.10 -11.41
C SER A 194 5.29 3.62 -12.79
N PRO A 195 5.54 2.74 -13.78
CA PRO A 195 5.81 3.15 -15.16
C PRO A 195 4.72 4.05 -15.77
N LYS A 196 3.48 3.92 -15.30
CA LYS A 196 2.33 4.73 -15.75
C LYS A 196 2.49 6.23 -15.47
N ASP A 197 3.29 6.59 -14.46
CA ASP A 197 3.51 7.98 -14.07
C ASP A 197 4.72 8.62 -14.79
N MET A 198 5.48 7.82 -15.55
CA MET A 198 6.70 8.27 -16.25
C MET A 198 6.47 9.42 -17.24
N PRO A 199 5.41 9.42 -18.08
CA PRO A 199 5.18 10.51 -19.03
C PRO A 199 5.00 11.87 -18.37
N GLU A 200 4.20 11.94 -17.29
CA GLU A 200 4.00 13.20 -16.55
C GLU A 200 5.28 13.61 -15.83
N ALA A 201 5.96 12.67 -15.16
CA ALA A 201 7.21 12.96 -14.47
C ALA A 201 8.29 13.53 -15.42
N ARG A 202 8.40 12.99 -16.64
CA ARG A 202 9.33 13.48 -17.66
C ARG A 202 8.97 14.88 -18.15
N HIS A 203 7.68 15.15 -18.32
CA HIS A 203 7.20 16.47 -18.68
C HIS A 203 7.52 17.51 -17.60
N LEU A 204 7.29 17.18 -16.31
CA LEU A 204 7.64 18.05 -15.18
C LEU A 204 9.15 18.25 -15.01
N ALA A 205 9.94 17.25 -15.35
CA ALA A 205 11.40 17.27 -15.30
C ALA A 205 12.05 18.06 -16.46
N GLY A 206 11.24 18.70 -17.33
CA GLY A 206 11.77 19.46 -18.48
C GLY A 206 12.50 18.58 -19.50
N GLY A 207 12.07 17.33 -19.68
CA GLY A 207 12.66 16.38 -20.62
C GLY A 207 13.74 15.48 -20.04
N LYS A 208 14.28 15.78 -18.84
CA LYS A 208 15.17 14.86 -18.09
C LYS A 208 14.42 13.56 -17.76
N TYR A 209 15.15 12.45 -17.71
CA TYR A 209 14.55 11.14 -17.45
C TYR A 209 14.39 10.90 -15.94
N PRO A 210 13.16 10.74 -15.41
CA PRO A 210 12.94 10.39 -14.02
C PRO A 210 13.41 8.96 -13.73
N ALA A 211 13.82 8.69 -12.49
CA ALA A 211 14.15 7.33 -12.05
C ALA A 211 12.87 6.49 -11.88
N LEU A 212 12.86 5.26 -12.39
CA LEU A 212 11.85 4.27 -12.01
C LEU A 212 12.33 3.52 -10.76
N ILE A 213 11.57 3.61 -9.67
CA ILE A 213 11.86 2.89 -8.43
C ILE A 213 11.09 1.56 -8.45
N GLU A 214 11.81 0.45 -8.49
CA GLU A 214 11.26 -0.91 -8.51
C GLU A 214 11.69 -1.72 -7.27
N THR A 215 12.75 -1.29 -6.60
CA THR A 215 13.35 -1.97 -5.45
C THR A 215 13.49 -1.03 -4.25
N LEU A 216 13.53 -1.61 -3.04
CA LEU A 216 13.75 -0.85 -1.82
C LEU A 216 15.08 -0.09 -1.86
N SER A 217 16.15 -0.71 -2.37
CA SER A 217 17.45 -0.05 -2.48
C SER A 217 17.42 1.17 -3.40
N GLN A 218 16.68 1.13 -4.52
CA GLN A 218 16.49 2.31 -5.37
C GLN A 218 15.71 3.41 -4.65
N ALA A 219 14.72 3.05 -3.83
CA ALA A 219 13.99 4.01 -3.01
C ALA A 219 14.93 4.65 -1.97
N GLU A 220 15.67 3.84 -1.20
CA GLU A 220 16.65 4.30 -0.21
C GLU A 220 17.69 5.23 -0.84
N CYS A 221 18.24 4.88 -2.01
CA CYS A 221 19.18 5.73 -2.75
C CYS A 221 18.55 7.06 -3.19
N PHE A 222 17.30 7.05 -3.67
CA PHE A 222 16.61 8.28 -4.06
C PHE A 222 16.38 9.21 -2.87
N PHE A 223 15.93 8.65 -1.74
CA PHE A 223 15.72 9.41 -0.50
C PHE A 223 17.03 9.91 0.12
N ALA A 224 18.10 9.10 0.13
CA ALA A 224 19.43 9.52 0.55
C ALA A 224 19.99 10.64 -0.35
N GLY A 225 19.57 10.69 -1.62
CA GLY A 225 19.99 11.68 -2.60
C GLY A 225 19.24 13.01 -2.59
N CYS A 226 18.29 13.25 -1.66
CA CYS A 226 17.47 14.47 -1.60
C CYS A 226 17.36 14.99 -0.15
N ASP A 227 17.04 16.28 -0.02
CA ASP A 227 17.00 17.00 1.27
C ASP A 227 15.57 17.37 1.71
N PHE A 228 14.66 17.52 0.73
CA PHE A 228 13.25 17.79 0.91
C PHE A 228 12.46 17.10 -0.19
N PHE A 229 11.17 16.81 0.01
CA PHE A 229 10.38 16.06 -0.96
C PHE A 229 9.02 16.67 -1.26
N ILE A 230 8.55 16.50 -2.50
CA ILE A 230 7.17 16.72 -2.91
C ILE A 230 6.59 15.36 -3.32
N LEU A 231 5.63 14.87 -2.56
CA LEU A 231 5.21 13.47 -2.60
C LEU A 231 3.71 13.34 -2.86
N MET A 232 3.36 12.47 -3.81
CA MET A 232 1.95 12.15 -4.11
C MET A 232 1.56 10.72 -3.72
N PRO A 233 2.19 9.65 -4.26
CA PRO A 233 1.73 8.29 -4.01
C PRO A 233 1.78 7.92 -2.52
N TYR A 234 0.79 7.16 -2.05
CA TYR A 234 0.71 6.67 -0.66
C TYR A 234 2.03 6.07 -0.16
N HIS A 235 2.62 5.12 -0.91
CA HIS A 235 3.88 4.48 -0.49
C HIS A 235 5.09 5.41 -0.49
N SER A 236 5.05 6.51 -1.25
CA SER A 236 6.11 7.53 -1.15
C SER A 236 6.06 8.25 0.19
N LEU A 237 4.86 8.46 0.75
CA LEU A 237 4.70 9.05 2.09
C LEU A 237 5.13 8.07 3.19
N VAL A 238 4.78 6.79 3.07
CA VAL A 238 5.24 5.76 4.02
C VAL A 238 6.77 5.67 4.04
N LEU A 239 7.41 5.67 2.87
CA LEU A 239 8.87 5.70 2.76
C LEU A 239 9.48 6.98 3.36
N ALA A 240 8.82 8.13 3.18
CA ALA A 240 9.28 9.37 3.78
C ALA A 240 9.23 9.31 5.31
N GLU A 241 8.18 8.71 5.89
CA GLU A 241 8.09 8.50 7.34
C GLU A 241 9.19 7.56 7.86
N LEU A 242 9.49 6.48 7.14
CA LEU A 242 10.59 5.56 7.46
C LEU A 242 11.98 6.22 7.33
N ALA A 243 12.13 7.12 6.36
CA ALA A 243 13.34 7.90 6.16
C ALA A 243 13.50 9.06 7.18
N GLY A 244 12.42 9.38 7.89
CA GLY A 244 12.28 10.60 8.68
C GLY A 244 12.35 11.87 7.82
N ALA A 245 11.98 11.82 6.53
CA ALA A 245 12.17 12.90 5.58
C ALA A 245 11.22 14.09 5.78
N ASP A 246 11.69 15.29 5.47
CA ASP A 246 10.84 16.48 5.40
C ASP A 246 10.19 16.56 4.02
N TYR A 247 8.85 16.66 3.98
CA TYR A 247 8.12 16.66 2.71
C TYR A 247 6.88 17.57 2.73
N GLU A 248 6.46 17.94 1.53
CA GLU A 248 5.14 18.48 1.19
C GLU A 248 4.35 17.40 0.45
N ALA A 249 3.21 17.00 0.99
CA ALA A 249 2.36 16.00 0.36
C ALA A 249 1.27 16.65 -0.47
N VAL A 250 1.12 16.20 -1.71
CA VAL A 250 0.05 16.64 -2.61
C VAL A 250 -1.01 15.55 -2.66
N ALA A 251 -2.07 15.73 -1.87
CA ALA A 251 -3.16 14.77 -1.76
C ALA A 251 -4.01 14.73 -3.03
N TYR A 252 -4.27 13.53 -3.55
CA TYR A 252 -5.07 13.33 -4.77
C TYR A 252 -6.16 12.26 -4.65
N SER A 253 -6.19 11.53 -3.53
CA SER A 253 -7.10 10.41 -3.26
C SER A 253 -7.39 10.31 -1.76
N ALA A 254 -8.44 9.56 -1.39
CA ALA A 254 -8.83 9.40 0.01
C ALA A 254 -7.69 8.82 0.87
N LYS A 255 -6.95 7.82 0.37
CA LYS A 255 -5.80 7.21 1.06
C LYS A 255 -4.73 8.20 1.47
N THR A 256 -4.39 9.15 0.58
CA THR A 256 -3.34 10.13 0.85
C THR A 256 -3.84 11.14 1.88
N MET A 257 -5.10 11.56 1.78
CA MET A 257 -5.75 12.42 2.78
C MET A 257 -5.78 11.77 4.17
N ASN A 258 -6.25 10.51 4.24
CA ASN A 258 -6.35 9.76 5.50
C ASN A 258 -4.98 9.58 6.16
N PHE A 259 -3.96 9.26 5.36
CA PHE A 259 -2.59 9.15 5.87
C PHE A 259 -2.11 10.45 6.52
N LEU A 260 -2.32 11.60 5.87
CA LEU A 260 -1.88 12.90 6.40
C LEU A 260 -2.63 13.32 7.67
N GLN A 261 -3.90 12.92 7.80
CA GLN A 261 -4.66 13.14 9.03
C GLN A 261 -4.13 12.31 10.19
N GLU A 262 -3.65 11.08 9.94
CA GLU A 262 -3.12 10.19 10.97
C GLU A 262 -1.70 10.55 11.40
N THR A 263 -0.83 10.98 10.48
CA THR A 263 0.57 11.27 10.80
C THR A 263 0.82 12.66 11.39
N GLY A 264 -0.18 13.55 11.34
CA GLY A 264 -0.18 14.87 11.98
C GLY A 264 1.02 15.78 11.59
N PRO A 265 1.16 16.96 12.21
CA PRO A 265 2.29 17.87 11.97
C PRO A 265 3.53 17.58 12.84
N VAL A 266 3.41 16.79 13.92
CA VAL A 266 4.51 16.52 14.87
C VAL A 266 5.37 15.35 14.37
N ARG A 267 6.67 15.59 14.10
CA ARG A 267 7.56 14.71 13.31
C ARG A 267 8.42 13.70 14.08
N ASN A 268 8.49 13.78 15.40
CA ASN A 268 9.37 12.89 16.17
C ASN A 268 8.69 11.53 16.47
N LYS A 269 9.37 10.44 16.10
CA LYS A 269 8.99 9.01 16.32
C LYS A 269 7.81 8.45 15.50
N ARG A 270 7.51 9.03 14.32
CA ARG A 270 6.33 8.66 13.51
C ARG A 270 6.25 7.21 13.04
N ALA A 271 7.37 6.50 12.86
CA ALA A 271 7.36 5.12 12.39
C ALA A 271 7.21 4.06 13.51
N GLU A 272 7.43 4.41 14.79
CA GLU A 272 7.47 3.42 15.88
C GLU A 272 6.09 2.86 16.21
N LEU A 273 5.09 3.72 16.39
CA LEU A 273 3.72 3.29 16.68
C LEU A 273 3.08 2.50 15.52
N PRO A 274 3.15 2.96 14.25
CA PRO A 274 2.70 2.16 13.12
C PRO A 274 3.38 0.80 13.05
N ARG A 275 4.70 0.73 13.28
CA ARG A 275 5.44 -0.55 13.27
C ARG A 275 4.95 -1.52 14.34
N ILE A 276 4.69 -1.04 15.56
CA ILE A 276 4.14 -1.88 16.63
C ILE A 276 2.74 -2.38 16.27
N ALA A 277 1.87 -1.49 15.76
CA ALA A 277 0.51 -1.87 15.37
C ALA A 277 0.49 -2.94 14.26
N GLU A 278 1.37 -2.80 13.27
CA GLU A 278 1.60 -3.77 12.19
C GLU A 278 2.07 -5.12 12.72
N GLU A 279 3.09 -5.14 13.58
CA GLU A 279 3.65 -6.38 14.13
C GLU A 279 2.62 -7.13 14.97
N CYS A 280 1.82 -6.41 15.78
CA CYS A 280 0.72 -7.00 16.52
C CYS A 280 -0.32 -7.65 15.60
N ALA A 281 -0.76 -6.94 14.55
CA ALA A 281 -1.73 -7.48 13.61
C ALA A 281 -1.20 -8.71 12.87
N PHE A 282 0.06 -8.67 12.44
CA PHE A 282 0.72 -9.77 11.75
C PHE A 282 0.87 -11.00 12.66
N GLN A 283 1.23 -10.81 13.93
CA GLN A 283 1.36 -11.90 14.89
C GLN A 283 0.00 -12.56 15.20
N ILE A 284 -1.06 -11.76 15.34
CA ILE A 284 -2.45 -12.28 15.49
C ILE A 284 -2.82 -13.11 14.25
N PHE A 285 -2.59 -12.57 13.06
CA PHE A 285 -2.82 -13.27 11.80
C PHE A 285 -2.09 -14.62 11.76
N VAL A 286 -0.78 -14.65 12.06
CA VAL A 286 0.03 -15.88 12.03
C VAL A 286 -0.51 -16.93 13.01
N ASN A 287 -0.93 -16.52 14.20
CA ASN A 287 -1.50 -17.42 15.20
C ASN A 287 -2.84 -18.01 14.73
N LEU A 288 -3.74 -17.18 14.21
CA LEU A 288 -5.02 -17.63 13.65
C LEU A 288 -4.82 -18.52 12.42
N LEU A 289 -3.85 -18.21 11.56
CA LEU A 289 -3.52 -19.04 10.41
C LEU A 289 -3.03 -20.42 10.86
N LYS A 290 -2.11 -20.49 11.83
CA LYS A 290 -1.64 -21.77 12.37
C LYS A 290 -2.80 -22.60 12.94
N ASP A 291 -3.70 -21.96 13.67
CA ASP A 291 -4.87 -22.61 14.26
C ASP A 291 -5.82 -23.18 13.17
N LYS A 292 -6.13 -22.38 12.15
CA LYS A 292 -6.99 -22.81 11.03
C LYS A 292 -6.36 -23.87 10.13
N LEU A 293 -5.04 -24.03 10.17
CA LEU A 293 -4.29 -25.01 9.37
C LEU A 293 -3.84 -26.23 10.18
N LYS A 294 -4.28 -26.34 11.45
CA LYS A 294 -4.13 -27.58 12.22
C LYS A 294 -4.76 -28.75 11.44
N PRO A 295 -4.14 -29.94 11.49
CA PRO A 295 -4.67 -31.12 10.81
C PRO A 295 -6.05 -31.52 11.32
#